data_AF-A0A803PC31-F1
#
_entry.id   AF-A0A803PC31-F1
#
_cell.length_a   1.000
_cell.length_b   1.000
_cell.length_c   1.000
_cell.angle_alpha   90.00
_cell.angle_beta   90.00
_cell.angle_gamma   90.00
#
_symmetry.space_group_name_H-M   'P 1'
#
loop_
_entity.id
_entity.type
_entity.pdbx_description
1 polymer ?
#
loop_
_entity_poly.entity_id
_entity_poly.type
_entity_poly.pdbx_seq_one_letter_code
_entity_poly.pdbx_strand_id
1 'polypeptide(L)'
;MKLSNLLTLFFLSCLSVLLVGIVSTDGAQCGRQAGGALCRNNLCCSQWGFCGSTEAYCGAGCQSQCWNERPDHRCGAGTGNSPCAPGRCCSRFGFCGSTAAYCQGNNCQYQCWRIAPSTDELIRAMLGDYNANDDSDIRNVISESIFNEMFKHRKDCPSKGFYDYQSFVIAAASFPGFGTTGDVATRKREIAAFFAQTSHATAGYLRN
;
A
#
# COMPACT_ATOMS: atom_id res chain seq x y z
N MET A 1 -61.11 -29.75 6.39
CA MET A 1 -60.08 -28.79 6.86
C MET A 1 -60.78 -27.64 7.54
N LYS A 2 -60.50 -27.36 8.83
CA LYS A 2 -61.13 -26.24 9.56
C LYS A 2 -60.55 -24.92 9.05
N LEU A 3 -61.41 -23.93 8.78
CA LEU A 3 -61.04 -22.60 8.26
C LEU A 3 -60.00 -21.88 9.16
N SER A 4 -59.97 -22.22 10.46
CA SER A 4 -58.97 -21.78 11.44
C SER A 4 -57.53 -22.21 11.11
N ASN A 5 -57.35 -23.34 10.43
CA ASN A 5 -56.03 -23.86 10.04
C ASN A 5 -55.49 -23.18 8.78
N LEU A 6 -56.36 -22.62 7.93
CA LEU A 6 -55.97 -21.89 6.72
C LEU A 6 -55.51 -20.46 7.04
N LEU A 7 -56.18 -19.81 7.99
CA LEU A 7 -55.76 -18.50 8.52
C LEU A 7 -54.43 -18.57 9.28
N THR A 8 -54.23 -19.60 10.11
CA THR A 8 -52.95 -19.78 10.83
C THR A 8 -51.78 -20.08 9.90
N LEU A 9 -51.98 -20.84 8.81
CA LEU A 9 -50.97 -21.07 7.77
C LEU A 9 -50.60 -19.78 7.01
N PHE A 10 -51.58 -18.91 6.73
CA PHE A 10 -51.34 -17.60 6.11
C PHE A 10 -50.55 -16.65 7.03
N PHE A 11 -50.84 -16.64 8.33
CA PHE A 11 -50.08 -15.83 9.29
C PHE A 11 -48.65 -16.35 9.51
N LEU A 12 -48.45 -17.68 9.55
CA LEU A 12 -47.12 -18.30 9.66
C LEU A 12 -46.26 -18.09 8.39
N SER A 13 -46.86 -18.09 7.20
CA SER A 13 -46.13 -17.76 5.96
C SER A 13 -45.77 -16.28 5.91
N CYS A 14 -46.68 -15.36 6.28
CA CYS A 14 -46.38 -13.93 6.32
C CYS A 14 -45.31 -13.56 7.37
N LEU A 15 -45.28 -14.22 8.53
CA LEU A 15 -44.28 -13.99 9.57
C LEU A 15 -42.87 -14.44 9.13
N SER A 16 -42.78 -15.50 8.33
CA SER A 16 -41.51 -15.95 7.74
C SER A 16 -40.97 -15.02 6.65
N VAL A 17 -41.85 -14.32 5.93
CA VAL A 17 -41.45 -13.34 4.88
C VAL A 17 -40.96 -12.03 5.52
N LEU A 18 -41.43 -11.66 6.71
CA LEU A 18 -40.92 -10.50 7.45
C LEU A 18 -39.49 -10.71 8.00
N LEU A 19 -39.04 -11.95 8.23
CA LEU A 19 -37.71 -12.25 8.77
C LEU A 19 -36.59 -12.30 7.71
N VAL A 20 -36.91 -12.37 6.42
CA VAL A 20 -35.90 -12.44 5.32
C VAL A 20 -35.63 -11.04 4.71
N GLY A 21 -36.28 -9.99 5.22
CA GLY A 21 -36.36 -8.67 4.57
C GLY A 21 -35.26 -7.65 4.83
N ILE A 22 -34.24 -7.92 5.66
CA ILE A 22 -33.08 -7.01 5.83
C ILE A 22 -31.86 -7.80 6.30
N VAL A 23 -31.25 -8.59 5.40
CA VAL A 23 -29.79 -8.70 5.45
C VAL A 23 -29.28 -7.40 4.81
N SER A 24 -29.23 -6.32 5.59
CA SER A 24 -28.33 -5.22 5.25
C SER A 24 -26.94 -5.82 5.30
N THR A 25 -26.43 -6.28 4.16
CA THR A 25 -25.01 -6.48 4.01
C THR A 25 -24.41 -5.08 4.10
N ASP A 26 -23.97 -4.69 5.29
CA ASP A 26 -23.20 -3.48 5.56
C ASP A 26 -21.79 -3.56 4.93
N GLY A 27 -21.70 -4.06 3.69
CA GLY A 27 -20.58 -3.82 2.82
C GLY A 27 -20.75 -2.43 2.24
N ALA A 28 -19.78 -1.54 2.48
CA ALA A 28 -19.77 -0.18 1.96
C ALA A 28 -20.22 -0.17 0.48
N GLN A 29 -21.38 0.43 0.21
CA GLN A 29 -21.95 0.48 -1.13
C GLN A 29 -21.27 1.58 -1.95
N CYS A 30 -21.02 1.31 -3.22
CA CYS A 30 -20.30 2.20 -4.13
C CYS A 30 -20.87 2.16 -5.54
N GLY A 31 -20.40 3.04 -6.41
CA GLY A 31 -20.72 3.03 -7.83
C GLY A 31 -22.16 3.44 -8.12
N ARG A 32 -22.72 2.98 -9.25
CA ARG A 32 -24.06 3.38 -9.71
C ARG A 32 -25.19 2.99 -8.72
N GLN A 33 -24.94 1.97 -7.89
CA GLN A 33 -25.87 1.49 -6.87
C GLN A 33 -25.94 2.43 -5.66
N ALA A 34 -24.96 3.31 -5.50
CA ALA A 34 -24.85 4.24 -4.37
C ALA A 34 -24.60 5.69 -4.85
N GLY A 35 -25.25 6.11 -5.94
CA GLY A 35 -25.17 7.49 -6.44
C GLY A 35 -23.76 7.93 -6.88
N GLY A 36 -22.90 6.99 -7.26
CA GLY A 36 -21.52 7.26 -7.63
C GLY A 36 -20.54 7.32 -6.45
N ALA A 37 -20.96 6.88 -5.26
CA ALA A 37 -20.08 6.84 -4.09
C ALA A 37 -18.79 6.04 -4.37
N LEU A 38 -17.66 6.57 -3.91
CA LEU A 38 -16.36 5.91 -3.98
C LEU A 38 -16.10 5.13 -2.70
N CYS A 39 -15.33 4.06 -2.82
CA CYS A 39 -14.91 3.30 -1.65
C CYS A 39 -13.81 4.04 -0.88
N ARG A 40 -13.89 3.96 0.45
CA ARG A 40 -12.84 4.44 1.36
C ARG A 40 -11.57 3.59 1.18
N ASN A 41 -10.41 4.16 1.52
CA ASN A 41 -9.08 3.51 1.41
C ASN A 41 -8.73 3.00 -0.01
N ASN A 42 -9.26 3.64 -1.05
CA ASN A 42 -9.02 3.28 -2.45
C ASN A 42 -9.38 1.83 -2.83
N LEU A 43 -10.35 1.22 -2.14
CA LEU A 43 -10.84 -0.11 -2.50
C LEU A 43 -11.60 -0.08 -3.83
N CYS A 44 -11.52 -1.14 -4.60
CA CYS A 44 -12.20 -1.24 -5.88
C CYS A 44 -13.71 -1.35 -5.68
N CYS A 45 -14.47 -0.65 -6.50
CA CYS A 45 -15.91 -0.81 -6.56
C CYS A 45 -16.26 -1.89 -7.57
N SER A 46 -16.78 -3.03 -7.09
CA SER A 46 -17.18 -4.14 -7.94
C SER A 46 -18.33 -3.76 -8.89
N GLN A 47 -18.57 -4.57 -9.92
CA GLN A 47 -19.73 -4.41 -10.81
C GLN A 47 -21.09 -4.41 -10.10
N TRP A 48 -21.12 -4.95 -8.87
CA TRP A 48 -22.29 -5.09 -8.02
C TRP A 48 -22.45 -3.96 -6.99
N GLY A 49 -21.50 -3.03 -6.93
CA GLY A 49 -21.60 -1.85 -6.07
C GLY A 49 -21.09 -2.09 -4.65
N PHE A 50 -20.08 -2.95 -4.49
CA PHE A 50 -19.45 -3.22 -3.21
C PHE A 50 -17.95 -2.94 -3.25
N CYS A 51 -17.41 -2.48 -2.13
CA CYS A 51 -15.99 -2.18 -1.98
C CYS A 51 -15.17 -3.40 -1.59
N GLY A 52 -14.03 -3.62 -2.24
CA GLY A 52 -13.09 -4.68 -1.88
C GLY A 52 -11.77 -4.61 -2.66
N SER A 53 -10.84 -5.51 -2.31
CA SER A 53 -9.47 -5.55 -2.85
C SER A 53 -9.11 -6.89 -3.46
N THR A 54 -10.09 -7.67 -3.93
CA THR A 54 -9.83 -8.93 -4.65
C THR A 54 -10.22 -8.78 -6.13
N GLU A 55 -9.83 -9.75 -6.96
CA GLU A 55 -10.13 -9.73 -8.40
C GLU A 55 -11.64 -9.61 -8.69
N ALA A 56 -12.49 -10.15 -7.82
CA ALA A 56 -13.94 -10.02 -7.91
C ALA A 56 -14.44 -8.55 -7.80
N TYR A 57 -13.65 -7.68 -7.16
CA TYR A 57 -13.97 -6.27 -6.97
C TYR A 57 -13.23 -5.38 -7.95
N CYS A 58 -12.01 -5.77 -8.31
CA CYS A 58 -11.06 -4.94 -9.05
C CYS A 58 -10.83 -5.37 -10.50
N GLY A 59 -11.30 -6.56 -10.87
CA GLY A 59 -11.15 -7.16 -12.19
C GLY A 59 -12.22 -6.70 -13.19
N ALA A 60 -12.60 -7.59 -14.11
CA ALA A 60 -13.58 -7.28 -15.15
C ALA A 60 -14.92 -6.83 -14.55
N GLY A 61 -15.46 -5.72 -15.03
CA GLY A 61 -16.72 -5.14 -14.56
C GLY A 61 -16.59 -4.18 -13.36
N CYS A 62 -15.39 -4.00 -12.81
CA CYS A 62 -15.15 -2.97 -11.79
C CYS A 62 -15.60 -1.57 -12.27
N GLN A 63 -16.29 -0.84 -11.40
CA GLN A 63 -16.93 0.45 -11.68
C GLN A 63 -16.02 1.65 -11.39
N SER A 64 -15.18 1.57 -10.36
CA SER A 64 -14.24 2.64 -9.96
C SER A 64 -13.10 2.07 -9.12
N GLN A 65 -11.94 2.74 -9.12
CA GLN A 65 -10.75 2.34 -8.34
C GLN A 65 -10.21 0.93 -8.72
N CYS A 66 -10.30 0.53 -10.00
CA CYS A 66 -10.00 -0.81 -10.53
C CYS A 66 -8.51 -1.10 -10.76
N TRP A 67 -8.07 -2.36 -10.86
CA TRP A 67 -6.63 -2.67 -10.91
C TRP A 67 -5.89 -2.38 -12.22
N ASN A 68 -6.60 -2.10 -13.31
CA ASN A 68 -5.97 -1.92 -14.62
C ASN A 68 -6.16 -0.49 -15.12
N GLU A 69 -5.05 0.15 -15.46
CA GLU A 69 -5.07 1.42 -16.20
C GLU A 69 -5.87 1.23 -17.48
N ARG A 70 -6.71 2.22 -17.80
CA ARG A 70 -7.53 2.17 -19.00
C ARG A 70 -6.65 2.16 -20.26
N PRO A 71 -7.07 1.49 -21.35
CA PRO A 71 -6.33 1.49 -22.62
C PRO A 71 -6.13 2.88 -23.24
N ASP A 72 -7.01 3.83 -22.92
CA ASP A 72 -6.93 5.22 -23.39
C ASP A 72 -6.14 6.15 -22.45
N HIS A 73 -5.54 5.59 -21.38
CA HIS A 73 -4.75 6.29 -20.36
C HIS A 73 -5.49 7.47 -19.70
N ARG A 74 -6.82 7.46 -19.71
CA ARG A 74 -7.62 8.49 -19.03
C ARG A 74 -7.85 8.15 -17.56
N CYS A 75 -7.86 9.19 -16.75
CA CYS A 75 -8.14 9.13 -15.31
C CYS A 75 -8.98 10.33 -14.87
N GLY A 76 -9.27 10.42 -13.58
CA GLY A 76 -10.02 11.52 -12.95
C GLY A 76 -11.53 11.30 -12.90
N ALA A 77 -12.25 12.30 -12.37
CA ALA A 77 -13.69 12.22 -12.14
C ALA A 77 -14.50 11.90 -13.42
N GLY A 78 -14.06 12.39 -14.58
CA GLY A 78 -14.68 12.10 -15.88
C GLY A 78 -14.61 10.63 -16.32
N THR A 79 -13.87 9.79 -15.58
CA THR A 79 -13.72 8.35 -15.83
C THR A 79 -14.07 7.51 -14.60
N GLY A 80 -14.80 8.06 -13.63
CA GLY A 80 -15.11 7.36 -12.38
C GLY A 80 -13.89 7.15 -11.49
N ASN A 81 -12.90 8.05 -11.55
CA ASN A 81 -11.62 7.95 -10.87
C ASN A 81 -10.86 6.66 -11.20
N SER A 82 -10.75 6.36 -12.50
CA SER A 82 -9.92 5.26 -12.98
C SER A 82 -8.47 5.47 -12.56
N PRO A 83 -7.84 4.52 -11.86
CA PRO A 83 -6.46 4.66 -11.43
C PRO A 83 -5.49 4.40 -12.59
N CYS A 84 -4.30 4.97 -12.46
CA CYS A 84 -3.17 4.73 -13.33
C CYS A 84 -2.39 3.49 -12.88
N ALA A 85 -1.64 2.87 -13.80
CA ALA A 85 -0.82 1.70 -13.48
C ALA A 85 0.28 2.08 -12.46
N PRO A 86 0.91 1.09 -11.80
CA PRO A 86 1.95 1.35 -10.82
C PRO A 86 3.04 2.30 -11.33
N GLY A 87 3.39 3.30 -10.52
CA GLY A 87 4.40 4.32 -10.87
C GLY A 87 3.90 5.45 -11.79
N ARG A 88 2.60 5.49 -12.11
CA ARG A 88 1.98 6.56 -12.91
C ARG A 88 0.98 7.35 -12.07
N CYS A 89 0.81 8.61 -12.44
CA CYS A 89 0.02 9.58 -11.71
C CYS A 89 -1.13 10.10 -12.56
N CYS A 90 -2.24 10.43 -11.90
CA CYS A 90 -3.34 11.09 -12.58
C CYS A 90 -3.12 12.60 -12.61
N SER A 91 -2.79 13.14 -13.77
CA SER A 91 -2.62 14.59 -13.97
C SER A 91 -3.92 15.35 -13.75
N ARG A 92 -3.88 16.65 -13.44
CA ARG A 92 -5.07 17.54 -13.36
C ARG A 92 -5.90 17.57 -14.64
N PHE A 93 -5.31 17.11 -15.74
CA PHE A 93 -5.93 17.07 -17.06
C PHE A 93 -6.66 15.74 -17.33
N GLY A 94 -6.65 14.80 -16.39
CA GLY A 94 -7.37 13.53 -16.51
C GLY A 94 -6.64 12.50 -17.37
N PHE A 95 -5.31 12.54 -17.37
CA PHE A 95 -4.47 11.57 -18.06
C PHE A 95 -3.43 10.97 -17.12
N CYS A 96 -3.17 9.68 -17.31
CA CYS A 96 -2.13 8.93 -16.62
C CYS A 96 -0.77 9.15 -17.26
N GLY A 97 0.26 9.35 -16.44
CA GLY A 97 1.64 9.48 -16.90
C GLY A 97 2.64 9.46 -15.76
N SER A 98 3.91 9.26 -16.09
CA SER A 98 5.01 9.05 -15.12
C SER A 98 6.05 10.16 -15.14
N THR A 99 5.70 11.37 -15.58
CA THR A 99 6.62 12.52 -15.61
C THR A 99 6.16 13.63 -14.68
N ALA A 100 7.02 14.61 -14.42
CA ALA A 100 6.72 15.75 -13.55
C ALA A 100 5.42 16.49 -13.94
N ALA A 101 5.12 16.56 -15.23
CA ALA A 101 3.90 17.17 -15.77
C ALA A 101 2.61 16.44 -15.33
N TYR A 102 2.70 15.17 -14.98
CA TYR A 102 1.58 14.35 -14.51
C TYR A 102 1.53 14.24 -13.00
N CYS A 103 2.70 14.32 -12.38
CA CYS A 103 2.87 13.86 -11.03
C CYS A 103 3.22 14.96 -10.01
N GLN A 104 3.81 16.08 -10.41
CA GLN A 104 4.33 17.08 -9.46
C GLN A 104 3.37 18.24 -9.20
N GLY A 105 3.19 18.54 -7.92
CA GLY A 105 2.46 19.73 -7.49
C GLY A 105 1.01 19.74 -7.93
N ASN A 106 0.52 20.91 -8.27
CA ASN A 106 -0.88 21.10 -8.67
C ASN A 106 -1.20 20.49 -10.04
N ASN A 107 -0.20 19.89 -10.71
CA ASN A 107 -0.41 19.19 -11.96
C ASN A 107 -0.95 17.76 -11.77
N CYS A 108 -1.10 17.30 -10.53
CA CYS A 108 -1.63 15.98 -10.21
C CYS A 108 -2.89 16.04 -9.32
N GLN A 109 -3.85 15.15 -9.58
CA GLN A 109 -5.08 14.96 -8.80
C GLN A 109 -4.91 13.90 -7.72
N TYR A 110 -4.47 12.70 -8.10
CA TYR A 110 -4.23 11.56 -7.22
C TYR A 110 -3.17 10.62 -7.84
N GLN A 111 -2.62 9.71 -7.03
CA GLN A 111 -1.40 8.96 -7.38
C GLN A 111 -0.21 9.90 -7.67
N CYS A 112 -0.15 11.04 -6.99
CA CYS A 112 0.81 12.11 -7.27
C CYS A 112 2.21 11.81 -6.75
N TRP A 113 3.20 12.42 -7.41
CA TRP A 113 4.48 12.72 -6.77
C TRP A 113 4.30 13.92 -5.85
N ARG A 114 3.62 13.70 -4.74
CA ARG A 114 3.68 14.56 -3.57
C ARG A 114 4.05 13.68 -2.39
N ILE A 115 5.37 13.63 -2.23
CA ILE A 115 6.22 12.77 -1.41
C ILE A 115 5.90 11.29 -1.67
N ALA A 116 6.84 10.55 -2.30
CA ALA A 116 7.05 9.17 -1.87
C ALA A 116 6.94 9.20 -0.34
N PRO A 117 6.13 8.35 0.32
CA PRO A 117 5.84 8.54 1.74
C PRO A 117 7.16 8.89 2.39
N SER A 118 7.21 9.99 3.15
CA SER A 118 8.44 10.29 3.88
C SER A 118 8.88 8.97 4.50
N THR A 119 10.17 8.69 4.51
CA THR A 119 10.65 7.43 5.05
C THR A 119 9.98 7.15 6.40
N ASP A 120 9.66 8.19 7.19
CA ASP A 120 8.74 8.16 8.36
C ASP A 120 7.34 7.54 8.18
N GLU A 121 6.57 7.79 7.11
CA GLU A 121 5.25 7.18 6.89
C GLU A 121 5.33 5.73 6.41
N LEU A 122 6.34 5.39 5.59
CA LEU A 122 6.64 3.98 5.26
C LEU A 122 7.18 3.23 6.48
N ILE A 123 7.97 3.90 7.32
CA ILE A 123 8.47 3.40 8.60
C ILE A 123 7.32 3.16 9.56
N ARG A 124 6.37 4.08 9.74
CA ARG A 124 5.23 3.86 10.65
C ARG A 124 4.33 2.73 10.17
N ALA A 125 4.14 2.58 8.87
CA ALA A 125 3.34 1.50 8.29
C ALA A 125 4.04 0.13 8.34
N MET A 126 5.37 0.06 8.26
CA MET A 126 6.13 -1.20 8.24
C MET A 126 6.75 -1.59 9.59
N LEU A 127 7.04 -0.62 10.47
CA LEU A 127 7.84 -0.81 11.69
C LEU A 127 7.11 -0.38 12.97
N GLY A 128 5.89 0.17 12.88
CA GLY A 128 5.13 0.66 14.03
C GLY A 128 5.75 1.93 14.65
N ASP A 129 5.08 2.52 15.64
CA ASP A 129 5.61 3.69 16.36
C ASP A 129 6.93 3.32 17.08
N TYR A 130 8.02 4.01 16.72
CA TYR A 130 9.35 3.84 17.32
C TYR A 130 9.29 4.02 18.84
N ASN A 131 9.57 2.94 19.58
CA ASN A 131 9.76 3.00 21.02
C ASN A 131 11.26 2.94 21.29
N ALA A 132 11.84 4.03 21.80
CA ALA A 132 13.27 4.15 22.09
C ALA A 132 13.79 3.16 23.16
N ASN A 133 12.91 2.31 23.70
CA ASN A 133 13.21 1.28 24.68
C ASN A 133 13.19 -0.15 24.09
N ASP A 134 12.93 -0.30 22.78
CA ASP A 134 12.87 -1.62 22.14
C ASP A 134 14.24 -2.04 21.60
N ASP A 135 14.96 -2.83 22.38
CA ASP A 135 16.27 -3.37 22.01
C ASP A 135 16.22 -4.29 20.76
N SER A 136 15.03 -4.69 20.30
CA SER A 136 14.84 -5.52 19.10
C SER A 136 14.79 -4.74 17.79
N ASP A 137 14.65 -3.40 17.81
CA ASP A 137 14.70 -2.59 16.59
C ASP A 137 16.15 -2.48 16.07
N ILE A 138 16.36 -2.84 14.80
CA ILE A 138 17.66 -2.73 14.14
C ILE A 138 18.24 -1.30 14.17
N ARG A 139 17.38 -0.27 14.25
CA ARG A 139 17.79 1.13 14.41
C ARG A 139 18.58 1.39 15.70
N ASN A 140 18.39 0.56 16.73
CA ASN A 140 19.12 0.64 18.00
C ASN A 140 20.47 -0.09 17.93
N VAL A 141 20.65 -0.98 16.95
CA VAL A 141 21.91 -1.70 16.72
C VAL A 141 22.83 -0.89 15.80
N ILE A 142 22.26 -0.26 14.78
CA ILE A 142 22.97 0.62 13.85
C ILE A 142 22.19 1.93 13.63
N SER A 143 22.82 3.05 13.95
CA SER A 143 22.29 4.38 13.65
C SER A 143 22.59 4.80 12.21
N GLU A 144 21.82 5.75 11.70
CA GLU A 144 22.07 6.38 10.40
C GLU A 144 23.48 7.00 10.31
N SER A 145 23.98 7.57 11.40
CA SER A 145 25.32 8.14 11.47
C SER A 145 26.40 7.08 11.26
N ILE A 146 26.30 5.93 11.94
CA ILE A 146 27.26 4.82 11.80
C ILE A 146 27.16 4.20 10.42
N PHE A 147 25.96 4.03 9.88
CA PHE A 147 25.77 3.58 8.49
C PHE A 147 26.46 4.52 7.50
N ASN A 148 26.28 5.83 7.67
CA ASN A 148 26.90 6.84 6.82
C ASN A 148 28.42 6.86 6.95
N GLU A 149 28.95 6.60 8.15
CA GLU A 149 30.37 6.51 8.42
C GLU A 149 31.00 5.26 7.77
N MET A 150 30.40 4.09 7.94
CA MET A 150 30.88 2.84 7.32
C MET A 150 30.91 2.92 5.80
N PHE A 151 29.93 3.62 5.20
CA PHE A 151 29.82 3.78 3.76
C PHE A 151 30.11 5.20 3.28
N LYS A 152 31.15 5.86 3.84
CA LYS A 152 31.49 7.27 3.57
C LYS A 152 31.68 7.59 2.09
N HIS A 153 32.30 6.70 1.32
CA HIS A 153 32.70 6.92 -0.09
C HIS A 153 31.66 6.49 -1.13
N ARG A 154 30.50 5.94 -0.72
CA ARG A 154 29.46 5.50 -1.68
C ARG A 154 28.83 6.64 -2.49
N LYS A 155 29.13 7.89 -2.13
CA LYS A 155 28.64 9.09 -2.82
C LYS A 155 29.50 9.45 -4.04
N ASP A 156 30.67 8.82 -4.18
CA ASP A 156 31.68 9.11 -5.20
C ASP A 156 31.65 8.08 -6.35
N CYS A 157 30.57 7.30 -6.47
CA CYS A 157 30.43 6.24 -7.47
C CYS A 157 29.11 6.37 -8.27
N PRO A 158 28.97 5.65 -9.41
CA PRO A 158 27.77 5.71 -10.24
C PRO A 158 26.46 5.37 -9.51
N SER A 159 26.54 4.56 -8.44
CA SER A 159 25.39 4.23 -7.58
C SER A 159 25.09 5.29 -6.52
N LYS A 160 25.56 6.53 -6.69
CA LYS A 160 25.26 7.65 -5.78
C LYS A 160 23.75 7.81 -5.62
N GLY A 161 23.30 7.75 -4.37
CA GLY A 161 21.88 7.89 -4.01
C GLY A 161 21.05 6.60 -4.11
N PHE A 162 21.64 5.48 -4.56
CA PHE A 162 20.95 4.19 -4.62
C PHE A 162 20.90 3.48 -3.25
N TYR A 163 21.97 3.58 -2.45
CA TYR A 163 22.06 2.97 -1.13
C TYR A 163 21.85 4.01 -0.02
N ASP A 164 20.61 4.12 0.45
CA ASP A 164 20.22 4.96 1.59
C ASP A 164 19.91 4.12 2.85
N TYR A 165 20.05 4.76 4.02
CA TYR A 165 19.86 4.10 5.32
C TYR A 165 18.42 3.62 5.52
N GLN A 166 17.44 4.34 4.98
CA GLN A 166 16.03 4.03 5.20
C GLN A 166 15.62 2.81 4.39
N SER A 167 16.11 2.68 3.16
CA SER A 167 15.94 1.48 2.34
C SER A 167 16.61 0.26 2.99
N PHE A 168 17.75 0.43 3.66
CA PHE A 168 18.35 -0.65 4.46
C PHE A 168 17.42 -1.08 5.61
N VAL A 169 16.91 -0.15 6.41
CA VAL A 169 16.01 -0.45 7.53
C VAL A 169 14.71 -1.11 7.06
N ILE A 170 14.13 -0.64 5.96
CA ILE A 170 12.93 -1.23 5.34
C ILE A 170 13.20 -2.66 4.85
N ALA A 171 14.34 -2.88 4.18
CA ALA A 171 14.72 -4.21 3.74
C ALA A 171 14.92 -5.14 4.94
N ALA A 172 15.62 -4.69 5.99
CA ALA A 172 15.82 -5.44 7.22
C ALA A 172 14.51 -5.83 7.92
N ALA A 173 13.52 -4.94 7.91
CA ALA A 173 12.18 -5.22 8.46
C ALA A 173 11.49 -6.43 7.80
N SER A 174 11.84 -6.72 6.53
CA SER A 174 11.31 -7.88 5.80
C SER A 174 11.95 -9.21 6.23
N PHE A 175 13.01 -9.17 7.04
CA PHE A 175 13.73 -10.34 7.54
C PHE A 175 13.78 -10.28 9.07
N PRO A 176 12.74 -10.74 9.79
CA PRO A 176 12.57 -10.49 11.23
C PRO A 176 13.65 -11.12 12.12
N GLY A 177 14.50 -12.03 11.61
CA GLY A 177 15.64 -12.59 12.33
C GLY A 177 16.97 -11.85 12.12
N PHE A 178 17.02 -10.94 11.13
CA PHE A 178 18.23 -10.23 10.75
C PHE A 178 18.52 -9.07 11.70
N GLY A 179 19.64 -9.12 12.42
CA GLY A 179 20.07 -8.05 13.32
C GLY A 179 19.20 -7.90 14.58
N THR A 180 18.32 -8.86 14.85
CA THR A 180 17.38 -8.89 15.99
C THR A 180 17.61 -10.10 16.91
N THR A 181 18.50 -11.03 16.52
CA THR A 181 18.71 -12.29 17.23
C THR A 181 19.93 -12.23 18.16
N GLY A 182 19.77 -12.67 19.41
CA GLY A 182 20.85 -12.74 20.40
C GLY A 182 21.10 -11.43 21.14
N ASP A 183 22.22 -11.36 21.86
CA ASP A 183 22.60 -10.16 22.62
C ASP A 183 23.07 -9.01 21.69
N VAL A 184 23.15 -7.79 22.24
CA VAL A 184 23.58 -6.58 21.50
C VAL A 184 24.90 -6.81 20.75
N ALA A 185 25.84 -7.53 21.37
CA ALA A 185 27.14 -7.83 20.79
C ALA A 185 27.03 -8.76 19.57
N THR A 186 26.16 -9.79 19.64
CA THR A 186 25.86 -10.70 18.53
C THR A 186 25.21 -9.95 17.37
N ARG A 187 24.20 -9.13 17.65
CA ARG A 187 23.51 -8.34 16.61
C ARG A 187 24.44 -7.35 15.91
N LYS A 188 25.28 -6.64 16.67
CA LYS A 188 26.31 -5.77 16.09
C LYS A 188 27.29 -6.54 15.21
N ARG A 189 27.68 -7.74 15.62
CA ARG A 189 28.59 -8.61 14.85
C ARG A 189 27.94 -9.11 13.57
N GLU A 190 26.67 -9.50 13.61
CA GLU A 190 25.90 -9.91 12.44
C GLU A 190 25.83 -8.79 11.39
N ILE A 191 25.44 -7.58 11.81
CA ILE A 191 25.34 -6.42 10.93
C ILE A 191 26.71 -6.05 10.35
N ALA A 192 27.77 -6.07 11.17
CA ALA A 192 29.13 -5.81 10.70
C ALA A 192 29.59 -6.85 9.65
N ALA A 193 29.31 -8.14 9.88
CA ALA A 193 29.66 -9.20 8.94
C ALA A 193 28.89 -9.05 7.61
N PHE A 194 27.58 -8.76 7.69
CA PHE A 194 26.76 -8.49 6.51
C PHE A 194 27.33 -7.32 5.68
N PHE A 195 27.59 -6.17 6.32
CA PHE A 195 28.12 -5.02 5.61
C PHE A 195 29.52 -5.23 5.07
N ALA A 196 30.39 -5.96 5.76
CA ALA A 196 31.71 -6.31 5.23
C ALA A 196 31.59 -7.13 3.94
N GLN A 197 30.71 -8.14 3.93
CA GLN A 197 30.48 -9.00 2.77
C GLN A 197 29.86 -8.23 1.60
N THR A 198 28.81 -7.44 1.84
CA THR A 198 28.18 -6.63 0.78
C THR A 198 29.13 -5.56 0.26
N SER A 199 29.91 -4.92 1.14
CA SER A 199 30.93 -3.94 0.74
C SER A 199 31.94 -4.57 -0.19
N HIS A 200 32.43 -5.78 0.12
CA HIS A 200 33.36 -6.50 -0.76
C HIS A 200 32.74 -6.80 -2.13
N ALA A 201 31.48 -7.22 -2.17
CA ALA A 201 30.77 -7.51 -3.42
C ALA A 201 30.52 -6.26 -4.28
N THR A 202 30.33 -5.09 -3.65
CA THR A 202 30.07 -3.82 -4.35
C THR A 202 31.27 -2.87 -4.34
N ALA A 203 32.45 -3.35 -3.95
CA ALA A 203 33.64 -2.51 -3.81
C ALA A 203 34.01 -1.94 -5.17
N GLY A 204 34.00 -0.61 -5.28
CA GLY A 204 34.58 0.08 -6.43
C GLY A 204 36.08 -0.09 -6.40
N TYR A 205 36.64 -0.81 -7.39
CA TYR A 205 38.08 -0.83 -7.59
C TYR A 205 38.53 0.60 -7.96
N LEU A 206 39.47 1.15 -7.20
CA LEU A 206 40.25 2.29 -7.66
C LEU A 206 41.04 1.82 -8.88
N ARG A 207 40.60 2.21 -10.08
CA ARG A 207 41.48 2.22 -11.23
C ARG A 207 42.38 3.44 -11.06
N ASN A 208 43.61 3.20 -10.60
CA ASN A 208 44.71 4.15 -10.73
C ASN A 208 44.97 4.43 -12.22
#